data_AF-A0A0R3THV9-F1
#
_entry.id   AF-A0A0R3THV9-F1
#
_cell.length_a   1.000
_cell.length_b   1.000
_cell.length_c   1.000
_cell.angle_alpha   90.00
_cell.angle_beta   90.00
_cell.angle_gamma   90.00
#
_symmetry.space_group_name_H-M   'P 1'
#
loop_
_entity.id
_entity.type
_entity.pdbx_description
1 polymer ?
#
loop_
_entity_poly.entity_id
_entity_poly.type
_entity_poly.pdbx_seq_one_letter_code
_entity_poly.pdbx_strand_id
1 'polypeptide(L)'
;MTDTYFSAEEQYVRHAIARTERYLNECRWICKHVKQLNNLSHFTMGQLVKFHVDGLTEEVVTGWVALPSSGNSEAQRVPAAALLLNTDGVECPLGSTHEAVVTLANPDAGKLEVALLPWLLKSIKQRRGGQLDNSAMQVQKGQP
;
A
#
# COMPACT_ATOMS: atom_id res chain seq x y z
N MET A 1 -9.23 11.23 42.01
CA MET A 1 -8.72 11.96 40.83
C MET A 1 -7.74 11.01 40.18
N THR A 2 -8.28 10.09 39.39
CA THR A 2 -7.61 8.84 38.98
C THR A 2 -7.67 8.72 37.46
N ASP A 3 -6.58 8.21 36.92
CA ASP A 3 -6.39 7.71 35.55
C ASP A 3 -6.28 8.75 34.44
N THR A 4 -5.11 9.39 34.34
CA THR A 4 -4.72 10.10 33.10
C THR A 4 -3.23 9.94 32.78
N TYR A 5 -2.67 8.78 33.09
CA TYR A 5 -1.38 8.38 32.50
C TYR A 5 -1.65 7.25 31.53
N PHE A 6 -1.97 7.60 30.28
CA PHE A 6 -1.76 6.68 29.16
C PHE A 6 -0.31 6.20 29.23
N SER A 7 -0.10 4.89 29.15
CA SER A 7 1.26 4.35 29.14
C SER A 7 2.07 4.98 28.00
N ALA A 8 3.38 5.13 28.17
CA ALA A 8 4.24 5.69 27.12
C ALA A 8 4.09 4.92 25.79
N GLU A 9 3.84 3.61 25.87
CA GLU A 9 3.54 2.74 24.73
C GLU A 9 2.27 3.16 23.99
N GLU A 10 1.18 3.43 24.71
CA GLU A 10 -0.08 3.86 24.11
C GLU A 10 0.04 5.24 23.45
N GLN A 11 0.76 6.18 24.09
CA GLN A 11 1.04 7.48 23.50
C GLN A 11 1.89 7.37 22.23
N TYR A 12 2.89 6.49 22.23
CA TYR A 12 3.72 6.24 21.05
C TYR A 12 2.90 5.73 19.87
N VAL A 13 2.05 4.72 20.10
CA VAL A 13 1.16 4.16 19.07
C VAL A 13 0.21 5.24 18.55
N ARG A 14 -0.42 6.02 19.43
CA ARG A 14 -1.32 7.11 19.02
C ARG A 14 -0.62 8.15 18.15
N HIS A 15 0.60 8.56 18.52
CA HIS A 15 1.37 9.51 17.71
C HIS A 15 1.80 8.92 16.36
N ALA A 16 2.19 7.64 16.31
CA ALA A 16 2.52 6.96 15.06
C ALA A 16 1.33 6.90 14.10
N ILE A 17 0.13 6.57 14.61
CA ILE A 17 -1.11 6.60 13.84
C ILE A 17 -1.40 8.02 13.31
N ALA A 18 -1.41 9.03 14.19
CA ALA A 18 -1.69 10.40 13.79
C ALA A 18 -0.69 10.94 12.76
N ARG A 19 0.60 10.58 12.88
CA ARG A 19 1.63 10.93 11.90
C ARG A 19 1.37 10.26 10.55
N THR A 20 0.97 8.98 10.57
CA THR A 20 0.66 8.23 9.36
C THR A 20 -0.57 8.82 8.65
N GLU A 21 -1.64 9.13 9.38
CA GLU A 21 -2.83 9.78 8.82
C GLU A 21 -2.50 11.14 8.18
N ARG A 22 -1.67 11.95 8.85
CA ARG A 22 -1.22 13.23 8.30
C ARG A 22 -0.46 13.05 6.99
N TYR A 23 0.50 12.13 6.96
CA TYR A 23 1.27 11.82 5.75
C TYR A 23 0.37 11.37 4.59
N LEU A 24 -0.59 10.49 4.85
CA LEU A 24 -1.53 10.02 3.81
C LEU A 24 -2.42 11.14 3.28
N ASN A 25 -2.84 12.06 4.13
CA ASN A 25 -3.61 13.24 3.73
C ASN A 25 -2.77 14.20 2.88
N GLU A 26 -1.50 14.41 3.24
CA GLU A 26 -0.55 15.20 2.47
C GLU A 26 -0.31 14.59 1.08
N CYS A 27 -0.06 13.27 1.00
CA CYS A 27 0.09 12.56 -0.28
C CYS A 27 -1.14 12.75 -1.16
N ARG A 28 -2.35 12.59 -0.60
CA ARG A 28 -3.60 12.80 -1.33
C ARG A 28 -3.74 14.24 -1.83
N TRP A 29 -3.39 15.21 -1.00
CA TRP A 29 -3.42 16.62 -1.37
C TRP A 29 -2.46 16.90 -2.53
N ILE A 30 -1.22 16.41 -2.45
CA ILE A 30 -0.19 16.58 -3.49
C ILE A 30 -0.69 15.96 -4.81
N CYS A 31 -1.14 14.70 -4.77
CA CYS A 31 -1.65 14.02 -5.94
C CYS A 31 -2.80 14.81 -6.60
N LYS A 32 -3.69 15.43 -5.82
CA LYS A 32 -4.82 16.22 -6.35
C LYS A 32 -4.40 17.55 -6.98
N HIS A 33 -3.37 18.21 -6.46
CA HIS A 33 -3.04 19.59 -6.85
C HIS A 33 -1.86 19.69 -7.82
N VAL A 34 -1.01 18.67 -7.91
CA VAL A 34 0.12 18.64 -8.84
C VAL A 34 -0.33 17.95 -10.13
N LYS A 35 -0.34 18.70 -11.25
CA LYS A 35 -0.87 18.26 -12.55
C LYS A 35 -0.36 16.88 -13.00
N GLN A 36 0.93 16.62 -12.86
CA GLN A 36 1.55 15.34 -13.28
C GLN A 36 1.16 14.14 -12.41
N LEU A 37 0.65 14.39 -11.19
CA LEU A 37 0.25 13.37 -10.22
C LEU A 37 -1.27 13.21 -10.13
N ASN A 38 -2.04 14.05 -10.83
CA ASN A 38 -3.51 14.08 -10.74
C ASN A 38 -4.16 12.72 -10.97
N ASN A 39 -3.58 11.91 -11.86
CA ASN A 39 -4.06 10.56 -12.16
C ASN A 39 -4.05 9.64 -10.92
N LEU A 40 -3.10 9.83 -9.99
CA LEU A 40 -3.02 9.06 -8.75
C LEU A 40 -4.16 9.43 -7.78
N SER A 41 -4.69 10.65 -7.86
CA SER A 41 -5.74 11.15 -6.95
C SER A 41 -7.10 10.47 -7.14
N HIS A 42 -7.28 9.76 -8.25
CA HIS A 42 -8.49 8.98 -8.54
C HIS A 42 -8.56 7.66 -7.78
N PHE A 43 -7.50 7.29 -7.07
CA PHE A 43 -7.42 6.06 -6.31
C PHE A 43 -7.40 6.32 -4.81
N THR A 44 -8.02 5.41 -4.06
CA THR A 44 -8.07 5.46 -2.61
C THR A 44 -7.41 4.23 -2.00
N MET A 45 -6.78 4.39 -0.84
CA MET A 45 -6.22 3.26 -0.10
C MET A 45 -7.32 2.23 0.20
N GLY A 46 -7.02 0.95 -0.01
CA GLY A 46 -7.98 -0.14 0.16
C GLY A 46 -8.84 -0.41 -1.07
N GLN A 47 -8.75 0.42 -2.12
CA GLN A 47 -9.49 0.20 -3.36
C GLN A 47 -8.97 -1.04 -4.10
N LEU A 48 -9.91 -1.91 -4.52
CA LEU A 48 -9.63 -3.03 -5.39
C LEU A 48 -9.46 -2.54 -6.84
N VAL A 49 -8.38 -2.96 -7.49
CA VAL A 49 -8.00 -2.58 -8.85
C VAL A 49 -7.53 -3.78 -9.67
N LYS A 50 -7.55 -3.64 -11.00
CA LYS A 50 -6.88 -4.57 -11.92
C LYS A 50 -5.48 -4.03 -12.23
N PHE A 51 -4.47 -4.75 -11.76
CA PHE A 51 -3.06 -4.45 -11.98
C PHE A 51 -2.53 -5.27 -13.15
N HIS A 52 -2.05 -4.60 -14.19
CA HIS A 52 -1.49 -5.20 -15.39
C HIS A 52 0.04 -5.17 -15.30
N VAL A 53 0.67 -6.34 -15.29
CA VAL A 53 2.11 -6.49 -15.14
C VAL A 53 2.82 -6.15 -16.44
N ASP A 54 3.81 -5.26 -16.38
CA ASP A 54 4.63 -4.86 -17.53
C ASP A 54 6.14 -5.01 -17.30
N GLY A 55 6.57 -5.30 -16.07
CA GLY A 55 7.98 -5.45 -15.74
C GLY A 55 8.21 -6.08 -14.37
N LEU A 56 9.45 -6.51 -14.16
CA LEU A 56 9.94 -7.09 -12.92
C LEU A 56 11.35 -6.56 -12.66
N THR A 57 11.59 -6.14 -11.43
CA THR A 57 12.91 -5.68 -10.94
C THR A 57 13.30 -6.48 -9.70
N GLU A 58 14.48 -6.21 -9.14
CA GLU A 58 14.96 -6.85 -7.91
C GLU A 58 14.11 -6.56 -6.68
N GLU A 59 13.28 -5.51 -6.69
CA GLU A 59 12.52 -5.06 -5.52
C GLU A 59 11.00 -4.99 -5.76
N VAL A 60 10.59 -4.79 -7.01
CA VAL A 60 9.17 -4.59 -7.37
C VAL A 60 8.75 -5.31 -8.65
N VAL A 61 7.49 -5.74 -8.67
CA VAL A 61 6.73 -6.01 -9.90
C VAL A 61 6.14 -4.69 -10.37
N THR A 62 6.47 -4.26 -11.59
CA THR A 62 5.93 -3.02 -12.19
C THR A 62 4.75 -3.31 -13.10
N GLY A 63 3.91 -2.30 -13.26
CA GLY A 63 2.74 -2.41 -14.08
C GLY A 63 1.95 -1.12 -14.14
N TRP A 64 0.70 -1.25 -14.53
CA TRP A 64 -0.24 -0.15 -14.57
C TRP A 64 -1.64 -0.57 -14.15
N VAL A 65 -2.41 0.41 -13.73
CA VAL A 65 -3.83 0.29 -13.42
C VAL A 65 -4.61 1.21 -14.37
N ALA A 66 -5.72 0.73 -14.89
CA ALA A 66 -6.61 1.57 -15.69
C ALA A 66 -7.35 2.57 -14.79
N LEU A 67 -7.39 3.84 -15.19
CA LEU A 67 -8.31 4.82 -14.60
C LEU A 67 -9.76 4.35 -14.81
N PRO A 68 -10.63 4.51 -13.80
CA PRO A 68 -12.06 4.26 -13.96
C PRO A 68 -12.60 5.13 -15.10
N SER A 69 -13.05 4.52 -16.19
CA SER A 69 -13.45 5.23 -17.40
C SER A 69 -14.61 6.20 -17.14
N SER A 70 -14.41 7.49 -17.39
CA SER A 70 -15.51 8.46 -17.51
C SER A 70 -16.01 8.51 -18.96
N GLY A 71 -16.59 7.41 -19.45
CA GLY A 71 -17.27 7.35 -20.77
C GLY A 71 -16.39 7.62 -22.01
N ASN A 72 -16.27 6.62 -22.89
CA ASN A 72 -15.77 6.72 -24.28
C ASN A 72 -14.35 7.28 -24.53
N SER A 73 -13.49 7.40 -23.52
CA SER A 73 -12.06 7.66 -23.72
C SER A 73 -11.25 6.38 -23.52
N GLU A 74 -10.13 6.22 -24.25
CA GLU A 74 -9.18 5.15 -23.99
C GLU A 74 -8.83 5.12 -22.49
N ALA A 75 -8.81 3.92 -21.90
CA ALA A 75 -8.54 3.77 -20.48
C ALA A 75 -7.13 4.28 -20.18
N GLN A 76 -7.05 5.47 -19.59
CA GLN A 76 -5.79 6.10 -19.25
C GLN A 76 -5.06 5.24 -18.21
N ARG A 77 -3.79 4.93 -18.48
CA ARG A 77 -2.98 4.04 -17.65
C ARG A 77 -2.27 4.83 -16.56
N VAL A 78 -2.30 4.30 -15.35
CA VAL A 78 -1.63 4.88 -14.19
C VAL A 78 -0.53 3.93 -13.74
N PRO A 79 0.74 4.39 -13.68
CA PRO A 79 1.85 3.55 -13.23
C PRO A 79 1.58 2.99 -11.84
N ALA A 80 1.91 1.72 -11.64
CA ALA A 80 1.75 1.02 -10.38
C ALA A 80 2.91 0.05 -10.13
N ALA A 81 3.17 -0.24 -8.85
CA ALA A 81 4.17 -1.22 -8.45
C ALA A 81 3.70 -2.00 -7.22
N ALA A 82 3.97 -3.31 -7.23
CA ALA A 82 3.88 -4.16 -6.07
C ALA A 82 5.29 -4.47 -5.56
N LEU A 83 5.57 -4.22 -4.28
CA LEU A 83 6.79 -4.73 -3.65
C LEU A 83 6.82 -6.25 -3.78
N LEU A 84 7.99 -6.84 -4.09
CA LEU A 84 8.12 -8.30 -4.21
C LEU A 84 7.65 -9.04 -2.95
N LEU A 85 7.85 -8.45 -1.78
CA LEU A 85 7.34 -8.98 -0.51
C LEU A 85 5.80 -9.10 -0.49
N ASN A 86 5.10 -8.27 -1.26
CA ASN A 86 3.65 -8.26 -1.43
C ASN A 86 3.17 -9.15 -2.59
N THR A 87 4.06 -9.93 -3.21
CA THR A 87 3.75 -10.85 -4.31
C THR A 87 4.17 -12.29 -4.03
N ASP A 88 4.65 -12.59 -2.82
CA ASP A 88 5.16 -13.92 -2.47
C ASP A 88 4.12 -15.03 -2.69
N GLY A 89 4.52 -16.06 -3.42
CA GLY A 89 3.66 -17.17 -3.83
C GLY A 89 2.61 -16.80 -4.90
N VAL A 90 2.77 -15.68 -5.61
CA VAL A 90 1.95 -15.30 -6.76
C VAL A 90 2.83 -15.19 -8.01
N GLU A 91 2.55 -16.01 -9.02
CA GLU A 91 3.23 -15.90 -10.31
C GLU A 91 2.80 -14.62 -11.04
N CYS A 92 3.76 -13.77 -11.40
CA CYS A 92 3.54 -12.48 -12.07
C CYS A 92 4.23 -12.43 -13.44
N PRO A 93 3.82 -13.24 -14.44
CA PRO A 93 4.42 -13.19 -15.77
C PRO A 93 4.07 -11.87 -16.48
N LEU A 94 4.96 -11.41 -17.38
CA LEU A 94 4.73 -10.18 -18.14
C LEU A 94 3.44 -10.27 -18.96
N GLY A 95 2.64 -9.20 -18.95
CA GLY A 95 1.35 -9.12 -19.62
C GLY A 95 0.19 -9.76 -18.84
N SER A 96 0.44 -10.36 -17.68
CA SER A 96 -0.62 -10.87 -16.81
C SER A 96 -1.43 -9.73 -16.18
N THR A 97 -2.61 -10.07 -15.70
CA THR A 97 -3.47 -9.15 -14.95
C THR A 97 -3.86 -9.79 -13.63
N HIS A 98 -3.68 -9.06 -12.54
CA HIS A 98 -3.99 -9.51 -11.19
C HIS A 98 -4.94 -8.54 -10.49
N GLU A 99 -5.80 -9.07 -9.63
CA GLU A 99 -6.50 -8.24 -8.66
C GLU A 99 -5.51 -7.77 -7.59
N ALA A 100 -5.52 -6.47 -7.30
CA ALA A 100 -4.65 -5.86 -6.33
C ALA A 100 -5.38 -4.80 -5.52
N VAL A 101 -4.88 -4.51 -4.32
CA VAL A 101 -5.41 -3.48 -3.43
C VAL A 101 -4.43 -2.32 -3.41
N VAL A 102 -4.91 -1.10 -3.62
CA VAL A 102 -4.10 0.11 -3.51
C VAL A 102 -3.66 0.30 -2.07
N THR A 103 -2.34 0.32 -1.83
CA THR A 103 -1.75 0.53 -0.51
C THR A 103 -1.33 1.99 -0.31
N LEU A 104 -0.88 2.68 -1.36
CA LEU A 104 -0.49 4.08 -1.29
C LEU A 104 -0.55 4.74 -2.68
N ALA A 105 -1.00 5.99 -2.75
CA ALA A 105 -0.66 6.85 -3.88
C ALA A 105 0.67 7.53 -3.55
N ASN A 106 1.77 7.07 -4.15
CA ASN A 106 3.11 7.52 -3.81
C ASN A 106 3.52 8.70 -4.74
N PRO A 107 3.45 9.96 -4.26
CA PRO A 107 3.80 11.12 -5.07
C PRO A 107 5.29 11.19 -5.40
N ASP A 108 6.16 10.69 -4.50
CA ASP A 108 7.61 10.74 -4.67
C ASP A 108 8.06 9.84 -5.83
N ALA A 109 7.45 8.66 -5.94
CA ALA A 109 7.73 7.71 -7.01
C ALA A 109 6.82 7.90 -8.25
N GLY A 110 5.85 8.81 -8.20
CA GLY A 110 4.92 9.06 -9.29
C GLY A 110 4.06 7.86 -9.69
N LYS A 111 3.79 6.94 -8.77
CA LYS A 111 3.10 5.66 -9.04
C LYS A 111 2.19 5.23 -7.89
N LEU A 112 1.24 4.35 -8.17
CA LEU A 112 0.49 3.64 -7.15
C LEU A 112 1.33 2.51 -6.56
N GLU A 113 1.32 2.37 -5.25
CA GLU A 113 1.72 1.13 -4.60
C GLU A 113 0.50 0.24 -4.43
N VAL A 114 0.68 -1.04 -4.75
CA VAL A 114 -0.37 -2.05 -4.64
C VAL A 114 0.14 -3.31 -3.96
N ALA A 115 -0.77 -4.07 -3.37
CA ALA A 115 -0.53 -5.42 -2.89
C ALA A 115 -1.42 -6.40 -3.65
N LEU A 116 -0.88 -7.52 -4.12
CA LEU A 116 -1.67 -8.50 -4.87
C LEU A 116 -2.69 -9.14 -3.93
N LEU A 117 -3.96 -9.17 -4.35
CA LEU A 117 -5.05 -9.67 -3.52
C LEU A 117 -4.85 -11.13 -3.07
N PRO A 118 -4.37 -12.06 -3.93
CA PRO A 118 -4.09 -13.43 -3.49
C PRO A 118 -3.07 -13.52 -2.36
N TRP A 119 -1.99 -12.72 -2.44
CA TRP A 119 -1.00 -12.62 -1.38
C TRP A 119 -1.62 -12.04 -0.10
N LEU A 120 -2.31 -10.90 -0.21
CA LEU A 120 -2.90 -10.22 0.94
C LEU A 120 -3.88 -11.11 1.70
N LEU A 121 -4.74 -11.84 0.99
CA LEU A 121 -5.68 -12.78 1.59
C LEU A 121 -4.96 -13.95 2.27
N LYS A 122 -3.90 -14.48 1.67
CA LYS A 122 -3.07 -15.54 2.27
C LYS A 122 -2.42 -15.04 3.57
N SER A 123 -1.82 -13.86 3.56
CA SER A 123 -1.20 -13.24 4.73
C SER A 123 -2.20 -13.01 5.87
N ILE A 124 -3.43 -12.57 5.56
CA ILE A 124 -4.50 -12.40 6.56
C ILE A 124 -4.94 -13.75 7.14
N LYS A 125 -5.11 -14.79 6.30
CA LYS A 125 -5.49 -16.13 6.76
C LYS A 125 -4.42 -16.75 7.66
N GLN A 126 -3.15 -16.59 7.30
CA GLN A 126 -2.02 -17.05 8.14
C GLN A 126 -2.00 -16.33 9.49
N ARG A 127 -2.35 -15.03 9.56
CA ARG A 127 -2.51 -14.32 10.85
C ARG A 127 -3.62 -14.91 11.73
N ARG A 128 -4.73 -15.34 11.13
CA ARG A 128 -5.85 -15.97 11.89
C ARG A 128 -5.56 -17.42 12.30
N GLY A 129 -4.63 -18.09 11.61
CA GLY A 129 -4.24 -19.48 11.86
C GLY A 129 -3.23 -19.71 12.98
N GLY A 130 -2.74 -18.64 13.63
CA GLY A 130 -2.01 -18.75 14.89
C GLY A 130 -0.55 -19.22 14.78
N GLN A 131 0.31 -18.50 14.08
CA GLN A 131 1.70 -18.28 14.49
C GLN A 131 2.28 -17.15 13.65
N LEU A 132 2.34 -15.94 14.22
CA LEU A 132 3.33 -14.98 13.76
C LEU A 132 4.67 -15.46 14.31
N ASP A 133 5.69 -15.45 13.48
CA ASP A 133 7.06 -15.42 13.97
C ASP A 133 7.23 -14.09 14.72
N ASN A 134 6.95 -14.12 16.03
CA ASN A 134 6.95 -12.95 16.92
C ASN A 134 8.31 -12.25 16.98
N SER A 135 9.34 -12.85 16.37
CA SER A 135 10.67 -12.29 16.13
C SER A 135 10.64 -10.91 15.45
N ALA A 136 9.66 -10.64 14.57
CA ALA A 136 9.60 -9.39 13.81
C ALA A 136 9.08 -8.17 14.60
N MET A 137 8.44 -8.38 15.76
CA MET A 137 7.90 -7.30 16.61
C MET A 137 8.59 -7.20 17.97
N GLN A 138 9.69 -7.90 18.19
CA GLN A 138 10.50 -7.68 19.39
C GLN A 138 11.28 -6.37 19.22
N VAL A 139 10.72 -5.28 19.75
CA VAL A 139 11.48 -4.06 20.00
C VAL A 139 12.62 -4.44 20.94
N GLN A 140 13.86 -4.32 20.49
CA GLN A 140 15.02 -4.48 21.37
C GLN A 140 14.83 -3.51 22.53
N LYS A 141 14.68 -4.05 23.74
CA LYS A 141 14.71 -3.25 24.96
C LYS A 141 16.09 -2.60 24.99
N GLY A 142 16.13 -1.28 24.81
CA GLY A 142 17.37 -0.52 24.99
C GLY A 142 17.95 -0.86 26.34
N GLN A 143 19.21 -1.31 26.36
CA GLN A 143 19.92 -1.51 27.62
C GLN A 143 20.13 -0.14 28.30
N PRO A 144 19.97 -0.07 29.63
CA PRO A 144 20.19 1.15 30.41
C PRO A 144 21.64 1.62 30.37
#